data_AF-A0A948UC69-F1
#
_entry.id   AF-A0A948UC69-F1
#
_cell.length_a   1.000
_cell.length_b   1.000
_cell.length_c   1.000
_cell.angle_alpha   90.00
_cell.angle_beta   90.00
_cell.angle_gamma   90.00
#
_symmetry.space_group_name_H-M   'P 1'
#
loop_
_entity.id
_entity.type
_entity.pdbx_description
1 polymer ?
#
loop_
_entity_poly.entity_id
_entity_poly.type
_entity_poly.pdbx_seq_one_letter_code
_entity_poly.pdbx_strand_id
1 'polypeptide(L)'
;GFHPYQIPQPVTTYESVRLSTASPLQKIGRLDRINAGAVSAHYGSVSIVTFVTASEALSRNGMAPAGYLVAVMALMETPAIVSGLLLAQSQNKQGMVASKARLWHDVFLNGSVVLLLGSFIIGMAIGEEKFKAVSPVFVTGFTGLLCLFLLDMGLIAVRRLRESRALTAKLLMLGVLLPLINGGIGLSAAYLIGLDPGTAAALAMLAASASYIAVPAAIRLALPNADPGIYLAMSLAVTFPFNILVGIPLFTALATRFVS
;
A
#
# COMPACT_ATOMS: atom_id res chain seq x y z
N GLY A 1 -11.30 -41.43 42.41
CA GLY A 1 -10.98 -40.08 41.94
C GLY A 1 -9.82 -40.17 40.99
N PHE A 2 -10.03 -39.88 39.71
CA PHE A 2 -8.98 -39.91 38.69
C PHE A 2 -8.31 -38.53 38.62
N HIS A 3 -7.04 -38.45 39.00
CA HIS A 3 -6.16 -37.32 38.69
C HIS A 3 -5.54 -37.54 37.30
N PRO A 4 -5.74 -36.63 36.33
CA PRO A 4 -5.02 -36.74 35.06
C PRO A 4 -3.58 -36.23 35.22
N TYR A 5 -2.66 -37.01 34.66
CA TYR A 5 -1.23 -36.72 34.49
C TYR A 5 -1.05 -35.40 33.71
N GLN A 6 -0.34 -34.42 34.29
CA GLN A 6 0.10 -33.22 33.57
C GLN A 6 1.36 -33.55 32.75
N ILE A 7 1.25 -33.49 31.43
CA ILE A 7 2.39 -33.56 30.52
C ILE A 7 3.05 -32.17 30.52
N PRO A 8 4.33 -32.02 30.90
CA PRO A 8 5.01 -30.73 30.81
C PRO A 8 5.16 -30.34 29.34
N GLN A 9 4.65 -29.16 28.99
CA GLN A 9 4.84 -28.56 27.67
C GLN A 9 6.34 -28.29 27.46
N PRO A 10 6.96 -28.74 26.35
CA PRO A 10 8.35 -28.41 26.10
C PRO A 10 8.45 -26.91 25.80
N VAL A 11 9.15 -26.18 26.68
CA VAL A 11 9.66 -24.83 26.42
C VAL A 11 10.59 -24.97 25.23
N THR A 12 10.07 -24.70 24.05
CA THR A 12 10.75 -25.00 22.81
C THR A 12 11.74 -23.89 22.49
N THR A 13 13.00 -24.31 22.49
CA THR A 13 14.26 -23.64 22.14
C THR A 13 14.33 -23.15 20.68
N TYR A 14 13.22 -22.69 20.08
CA TYR A 14 13.14 -22.25 18.67
C TYR A 14 13.38 -20.75 18.45
N GLU A 15 13.53 -19.95 19.51
CA GLU A 15 13.78 -18.50 19.37
C GLU A 15 15.20 -18.15 18.93
N SER A 16 16.19 -19.00 19.19
CA SER A 16 17.61 -18.64 19.03
C SER A 16 18.17 -18.77 17.60
N VAL A 17 17.42 -19.35 16.64
CA VAL A 17 17.91 -19.57 15.25
C VAL A 17 17.23 -18.63 14.22
N ARG A 18 16.25 -17.81 14.61
CA ARG A 18 15.45 -16.99 13.67
C ARG A 18 16.10 -15.68 13.18
N LEU A 19 17.31 -15.34 13.62
CA LEU A 19 17.85 -13.99 13.44
C LEU A 19 18.62 -13.72 12.14
N SER A 20 18.90 -14.73 11.31
CA SER A 20 19.78 -14.54 10.14
C SER A 20 19.11 -13.89 8.91
N THR A 21 17.77 -13.82 8.83
CA THR A 21 17.04 -13.24 7.67
C THR A 21 15.77 -12.46 8.06
N ALA A 22 15.70 -11.91 9.28
CA ALA A 22 14.53 -11.15 9.72
C ALA A 22 14.47 -9.77 9.02
N SER A 23 13.35 -9.47 8.36
CA SER A 23 13.11 -8.17 7.72
C SER A 23 13.09 -7.02 8.75
N PRO A 24 13.33 -5.76 8.35
CA PRO A 24 13.26 -4.60 9.26
C PRO A 24 11.94 -4.55 10.05
N LEU A 25 10.84 -4.97 9.42
CA LEU A 25 9.51 -5.08 10.05
C LEU A 25 9.48 -6.11 11.19
N GLN A 26 10.19 -7.24 11.05
CA GLN A 26 10.30 -8.24 12.10
C GLN A 26 11.21 -7.77 13.24
N LYS A 27 12.34 -7.11 12.92
CA LYS A 27 13.31 -6.65 13.92
C LYS A 27 12.83 -5.41 14.69
N ILE A 28 12.41 -4.38 13.98
CA ILE A 28 12.00 -3.08 14.55
C ILE A 28 10.57 -3.15 15.04
N GLY A 29 9.66 -3.64 14.19
CA GLY A 29 8.22 -3.74 14.50
C GLY A 29 7.86 -4.88 15.45
N ARG A 30 8.78 -5.82 15.71
CA ARG A 30 8.51 -7.07 16.44
C ARG A 30 7.32 -7.85 15.87
N LEU A 31 7.12 -7.74 14.57
CA LEU A 31 6.05 -8.45 13.87
C LEU A 31 6.47 -9.90 13.62
N ASP A 32 5.53 -10.83 13.75
CA ASP A 32 5.72 -12.15 13.18
C ASP A 32 5.83 -12.06 11.64
N ARG A 33 6.20 -13.17 11.02
CA ARG A 33 6.45 -13.24 9.59
C ARG A 33 5.21 -12.96 8.73
N ILE A 34 4.04 -13.41 9.16
CA ILE A 34 2.78 -13.25 8.42
C ILE A 34 2.39 -11.77 8.44
N ASN A 35 2.43 -11.16 9.62
CA ASN A 35 2.14 -9.74 9.82
C ASN A 35 3.18 -8.84 9.14
N ALA A 36 4.47 -9.20 9.17
CA ALA A 36 5.50 -8.49 8.42
C ALA A 36 5.26 -8.58 6.90
N GLY A 37 4.86 -9.74 6.38
CA GLY A 37 4.48 -9.93 4.98
C GLY A 37 3.27 -9.08 4.59
N ALA A 38 2.21 -9.10 5.41
CA ALA A 38 1.04 -8.26 5.21
C ALA A 38 1.40 -6.76 5.21
N VAL A 39 2.11 -6.27 6.23
CA VAL A 39 2.55 -4.86 6.29
C VAL A 39 3.42 -4.52 5.07
N SER A 40 4.31 -5.40 4.62
CA SER A 40 5.11 -5.15 3.43
C SER A 40 4.28 -5.06 2.15
N ALA A 41 3.24 -5.88 1.99
CA ALA A 41 2.32 -5.77 0.84
C ALA A 41 1.57 -4.43 0.86
N HIS A 42 1.15 -3.98 2.05
CA HIS A 42 0.42 -2.73 2.22
C HIS A 42 1.29 -1.52 1.87
N TYR A 43 2.49 -1.42 2.44
CA TYR A 43 3.41 -0.28 2.24
C TYR A 43 4.24 -0.37 0.96
N GLY A 44 4.26 -1.53 0.29
CA GLY A 44 4.82 -1.65 -1.05
C GLY A 44 3.82 -1.25 -2.15
N SER A 45 2.53 -1.23 -1.82
CA SER A 45 1.43 -0.88 -2.72
C SER A 45 0.96 0.55 -2.47
N VAL A 46 0.01 1.02 -3.28
CA VAL A 46 -0.39 2.42 -3.35
C VAL A 46 -1.84 2.64 -2.91
N SER A 47 -2.16 3.90 -2.59
CA SER A 47 -3.53 4.35 -2.37
C SER A 47 -3.99 5.35 -3.42
N ILE A 48 -5.10 5.02 -4.09
CA ILE A 48 -5.80 5.95 -4.98
C ILE A 48 -6.31 7.19 -4.24
N VAL A 49 -6.71 7.07 -2.98
CA VAL A 49 -7.20 8.21 -2.20
C VAL A 49 -6.05 9.15 -1.89
N THR A 50 -4.91 8.64 -1.41
CA THR A 50 -3.73 9.47 -1.14
C THR A 50 -3.26 10.17 -2.41
N PHE A 51 -3.28 9.46 -3.54
CA PHE A 51 -2.93 10.05 -4.83
C PHE A 51 -3.92 11.13 -5.27
N VAL A 52 -5.23 10.88 -5.22
CA VAL A 52 -6.25 11.87 -5.61
C VAL A 52 -6.16 13.11 -4.74
N THR A 53 -5.99 12.95 -3.41
CA THR A 53 -5.82 14.09 -2.50
C THR A 53 -4.53 14.87 -2.79
N ALA A 54 -3.41 14.17 -3.04
CA ALA A 54 -2.15 14.81 -3.40
C ALA A 54 -2.25 15.55 -4.75
N SER A 55 -2.82 14.92 -5.77
CA SER A 55 -2.99 15.49 -7.11
C SER A 55 -3.88 16.73 -7.09
N GLU A 56 -4.96 16.71 -6.32
CA GLU A 56 -5.82 17.89 -6.12
C GLU A 56 -5.06 19.02 -5.41
N ALA A 57 -4.32 18.71 -4.33
CA ALA A 57 -3.53 19.71 -3.62
C ALA A 57 -2.43 20.33 -4.48
N LEU A 58 -1.74 19.52 -5.29
CA LEU A 58 -0.71 19.96 -6.22
C LEU A 58 -1.30 20.79 -7.36
N SER A 59 -2.43 20.37 -7.93
CA SER A 59 -3.13 21.10 -9.00
C SER A 59 -3.56 22.49 -8.56
N ARG A 60 -4.06 22.63 -7.32
CA ARG A 60 -4.39 23.94 -6.72
C ARG A 60 -3.19 24.88 -6.61
N ASN A 61 -1.98 24.34 -6.52
CA ASN A 61 -0.73 25.08 -6.48
C ASN A 61 -0.09 25.25 -7.87
N GLY A 62 -0.80 24.96 -8.96
CA GLY A 62 -0.28 25.07 -10.34
C GLY A 62 0.70 23.96 -10.72
N MET A 63 0.80 22.89 -9.93
CA MET A 63 1.71 21.75 -10.14
C MET A 63 0.94 20.48 -10.52
N ALA A 64 0.03 20.58 -11.49
CA ALA A 64 -0.81 19.46 -11.91
C ALA A 64 0.05 18.25 -12.34
N PRO A 65 -0.09 17.07 -11.69
CA PRO A 65 0.70 15.90 -12.05
C PRO A 65 0.31 15.33 -13.41
N ALA A 66 1.26 14.69 -14.09
CA ALA A 66 0.99 14.02 -15.36
C ALA A 66 0.00 12.85 -15.21
N GLY A 67 -0.97 12.77 -16.15
CA GLY A 67 -2.04 11.78 -16.12
C GLY A 67 -1.58 10.31 -16.19
N TYR A 68 -0.38 10.04 -16.73
CA TYR A 68 0.16 8.68 -16.77
C TYR A 68 0.47 8.11 -15.38
N LEU A 69 0.54 8.94 -14.33
CA LEU A 69 0.72 8.44 -12.96
C LEU A 69 -0.43 7.53 -12.49
N VAL A 70 -1.61 7.64 -13.10
CA VAL A 70 -2.72 6.69 -12.87
C VAL A 70 -2.33 5.29 -13.34
N ALA A 71 -1.63 5.18 -14.47
CA ALA A 71 -1.10 3.91 -14.96
C ALA A 71 0.01 3.37 -14.06
N VAL A 72 0.93 4.25 -13.62
CA VAL A 72 2.00 3.89 -12.68
C VAL A 72 1.42 3.34 -11.38
N MET A 73 0.41 4.00 -10.82
CA MET A 73 -0.32 3.53 -9.64
C MET A 73 -0.83 2.10 -9.81
N ALA A 74 -1.55 1.82 -10.91
CA ALA A 74 -2.10 0.48 -11.17
C ALA A 74 -0.99 -0.59 -11.29
N LEU A 75 0.14 -0.24 -11.90
CA LEU A 75 1.28 -1.14 -12.05
C LEU A 75 2.00 -1.45 -10.72
N MET A 76 1.97 -0.52 -9.76
CA MET A 76 2.63 -0.71 -8.46
C MET A 76 1.92 -1.71 -7.56
N GLU A 77 0.65 -2.04 -7.82
CA GLU A 77 -0.16 -2.88 -6.94
C GLU A 77 0.26 -4.37 -6.98
N THR A 78 0.42 -4.93 -8.18
CA THR A 78 0.72 -6.36 -8.36
C THR A 78 2.07 -6.77 -7.76
N PRO A 79 3.19 -6.08 -8.06
CA PRO A 79 4.50 -6.44 -7.52
C PRO A 79 4.53 -6.38 -6.00
N ALA A 80 3.81 -5.42 -5.40
CA ALA A 80 3.72 -5.26 -3.96
C ALA A 80 3.00 -6.42 -3.28
N ILE A 81 1.82 -6.80 -3.80
CA ILE A 81 1.05 -7.94 -3.27
C ILE A 81 1.89 -9.21 -3.35
N VAL A 82 2.46 -9.50 -4.53
CA VAL A 82 3.29 -10.70 -4.73
C VAL A 82 4.48 -10.71 -3.78
N SER A 83 5.21 -9.59 -3.67
CA SER A 83 6.39 -9.50 -2.80
C SER A 83 6.04 -9.74 -1.33
N GLY A 84 4.95 -9.17 -0.84
CA GLY A 84 4.52 -9.38 0.55
C GLY A 84 4.05 -10.81 0.83
N LEU A 85 3.38 -11.45 -0.13
CA LEU A 85 3.00 -12.86 -0.04
C LEU A 85 4.24 -13.78 -0.02
N LEU A 86 5.23 -13.50 -0.87
CA LEU A 86 6.49 -14.25 -0.89
C LEU A 86 7.26 -14.11 0.43
N LEU A 87 7.31 -12.91 1.00
CA LEU A 87 7.91 -12.66 2.31
C LEU A 87 7.21 -13.47 3.41
N ALA A 88 5.88 -13.54 3.37
CA ALA A 88 5.08 -14.33 4.31
C ALA A 88 5.31 -15.85 4.16
N GLN A 89 5.57 -16.35 2.95
CA GLN A 89 5.54 -17.79 2.64
C GLN A 89 6.91 -18.50 2.54
N SER A 90 8.07 -17.82 2.66
CA SER A 90 9.38 -18.38 2.24
C SER A 90 9.96 -19.62 3.00
N GLN A 91 9.19 -20.35 3.81
CA GLN A 91 9.57 -21.70 4.26
C GLN A 91 8.93 -22.84 3.45
N ASN A 92 7.91 -22.58 2.63
CA ASN A 92 7.30 -23.61 1.80
C ASN A 92 8.02 -23.69 0.43
N LYS A 93 9.09 -24.49 0.35
CA LYS A 93 9.96 -24.59 -0.85
C LYS A 93 9.22 -25.01 -2.13
N GLN A 94 8.07 -25.66 -2.03
CA GLN A 94 7.23 -26.05 -3.18
C GLN A 94 6.47 -24.87 -3.83
N GLY A 95 6.30 -23.73 -3.15
CA GLY A 95 5.62 -22.55 -3.69
C GLY A 95 6.48 -21.63 -4.56
N MET A 96 7.81 -21.75 -4.51
CA MET A 96 8.76 -20.83 -5.15
C MET A 96 8.83 -20.98 -6.68
N VAL A 97 8.58 -22.19 -7.21
CA VAL A 97 8.69 -22.49 -8.66
C VAL A 97 7.37 -22.21 -9.39
N ALA A 98 6.23 -22.46 -8.74
CA ALA A 98 4.92 -22.00 -9.24
C ALA A 98 4.83 -20.47 -9.31
N SER A 99 5.60 -19.76 -8.47
CA SER A 99 5.58 -18.31 -8.35
C SER A 99 6.13 -17.57 -9.57
N LYS A 100 7.17 -18.05 -10.27
CA LYS A 100 7.76 -17.29 -11.41
C LYS A 100 6.90 -17.29 -12.68
N ALA A 101 6.36 -18.43 -13.10
CA ALA A 101 5.50 -18.50 -14.27
C ALA A 101 4.15 -17.80 -14.03
N ARG A 102 3.63 -17.91 -12.81
CA ARG A 102 2.42 -17.18 -12.38
C ARG A 102 2.68 -15.69 -12.25
N LEU A 103 3.86 -15.24 -11.81
CA LEU A 103 4.24 -13.82 -11.77
C LEU A 103 4.14 -13.14 -13.14
N TRP A 104 4.68 -13.76 -14.19
CA TRP A 104 4.61 -13.18 -15.53
C TRP A 104 3.17 -13.17 -16.07
N HIS A 105 2.40 -14.23 -15.83
CA HIS A 105 0.98 -14.26 -16.22
C HIS A 105 0.15 -13.25 -15.40
N ASP A 106 0.36 -13.16 -14.10
CA ASP A 106 -0.35 -12.26 -13.18
C ASP A 106 0.02 -10.79 -13.39
N VAL A 107 1.24 -10.47 -13.85
CA VAL A 107 1.64 -9.08 -14.16
C VAL A 107 1.04 -8.61 -15.48
N PHE A 108 1.00 -9.46 -16.52
CA PHE A 108 0.48 -9.07 -17.84
C PHE A 108 -1.03 -9.28 -18.00
N LEU A 109 -1.64 -10.20 -17.25
CA LEU A 109 -3.08 -10.48 -17.26
C LEU A 109 -3.75 -10.11 -15.93
N ASN A 110 -3.13 -9.21 -15.14
CA ASN A 110 -3.81 -8.65 -13.99
C ASN A 110 -5.09 -7.95 -14.47
N GLY A 111 -6.21 -8.20 -13.79
CA GLY A 111 -7.46 -7.47 -14.02
C GLY A 111 -7.24 -5.95 -14.07
N SER A 112 -6.40 -5.38 -13.19
CA SER A 112 -6.09 -3.95 -13.18
C SER A 112 -5.36 -3.47 -14.44
N VAL A 113 -4.40 -4.25 -14.96
CA VAL A 113 -3.66 -3.88 -16.19
C VAL A 113 -4.55 -4.02 -17.42
N VAL A 114 -5.33 -5.10 -17.50
CA VAL A 114 -6.30 -5.31 -18.60
C VAL A 114 -7.37 -4.22 -18.60
N LEU A 115 -7.91 -3.86 -17.43
CA LEU A 115 -8.88 -2.77 -17.30
C LEU A 115 -8.27 -1.41 -17.62
N LEU A 116 -7.01 -1.16 -17.23
CA LEU A 116 -6.30 0.07 -17.57
C LEU A 116 -6.07 0.18 -19.09
N LEU A 117 -5.53 -0.86 -19.72
CA LEU A 117 -5.30 -0.86 -21.17
C LEU A 117 -6.63 -0.78 -21.94
N GLY A 118 -7.64 -1.53 -21.51
CA GLY A 118 -8.99 -1.50 -22.09
C GLY A 118 -9.64 -0.12 -21.96
N SER A 119 -9.61 0.49 -20.77
CA SER A 119 -10.16 1.83 -20.55
C SER A 119 -9.40 2.91 -21.32
N PHE A 120 -8.08 2.78 -21.48
CA PHE A 120 -7.27 3.68 -22.30
C PHE A 120 -7.65 3.58 -23.79
N ILE A 121 -7.78 2.36 -24.32
CA ILE A 121 -8.23 2.12 -25.71
C ILE A 121 -9.63 2.69 -25.94
N ILE A 122 -10.56 2.42 -25.02
CA ILE A 122 -11.92 2.96 -25.09
C ILE A 122 -11.88 4.49 -25.04
N GLY A 123 -11.10 5.08 -24.14
CA GLY A 123 -10.93 6.52 -24.00
C GLY A 123 -10.42 7.17 -25.29
N MET A 124 -9.40 6.58 -25.93
CA MET A 124 -8.90 7.04 -27.23
C MET A 124 -9.95 6.92 -28.34
N ALA A 125 -10.77 5.86 -28.34
CA ALA A 125 -11.78 5.64 -29.36
C ALA A 125 -13.00 6.57 -29.22
N ILE A 126 -13.42 6.90 -28.00
CA ILE A 126 -14.61 7.74 -27.75
C ILE A 126 -14.28 9.24 -27.71
N GLY A 127 -13.07 9.61 -27.26
CA GLY A 127 -12.64 11.00 -27.08
C GLY A 127 -13.31 11.73 -25.91
N GLU A 128 -12.78 12.90 -25.55
CA GLU A 128 -13.25 13.69 -24.39
C GLU A 128 -14.72 14.13 -24.52
N GLU A 129 -15.17 14.42 -25.74
CA GLU A 129 -16.53 14.92 -25.99
C GLU A 129 -17.59 13.89 -25.57
N LYS A 130 -17.41 12.62 -25.93
CA LYS A 130 -18.33 11.55 -25.56
C LYS A 130 -18.17 11.13 -24.10
N PHE A 131 -16.99 11.32 -23.51
CA PHE A 131 -16.77 11.05 -22.09
C PHE A 131 -17.57 12.00 -21.19
N LYS A 132 -17.85 13.25 -21.62
CA LYS A 132 -18.63 14.22 -20.83
C LYS A 132 -19.98 13.66 -20.37
N ALA A 133 -20.66 12.86 -21.21
CA ALA A 133 -21.94 12.26 -20.87
C ALA A 133 -21.88 11.27 -19.70
N VAL A 134 -20.75 10.58 -19.52
CA VAL A 134 -20.55 9.60 -18.43
C VAL A 134 -19.75 10.17 -17.25
N SER A 135 -19.11 11.33 -17.43
CA SER A 135 -18.29 11.99 -16.41
C SER A 135 -18.98 12.22 -15.05
N PRO A 136 -20.30 12.49 -14.94
CA PRO A 136 -20.94 12.66 -13.62
C PRO A 136 -20.86 11.39 -12.76
N VAL A 137 -20.83 10.21 -13.37
CA VAL A 137 -20.69 8.94 -12.66
C VAL A 137 -19.23 8.67 -12.33
N PHE A 138 -18.34 8.80 -13.31
CA PHE A 138 -16.94 8.37 -13.19
C PHE A 138 -16.01 9.37 -12.50
N VAL A 139 -16.35 10.66 -12.48
CA VAL A 139 -15.54 11.71 -11.83
C VAL A 139 -16.21 12.15 -10.53
N THR A 140 -17.40 12.75 -10.63
CA THR A 140 -18.12 13.29 -9.47
C THR A 140 -18.64 12.16 -8.57
N GLY A 141 -19.33 11.18 -9.15
CA GLY A 141 -19.86 10.02 -8.43
C GLY A 141 -18.77 9.18 -7.76
N PHE A 142 -17.65 8.96 -8.45
CA PHE A 142 -16.48 8.26 -7.89
C PHE A 142 -15.94 8.95 -6.64
N THR A 143 -15.83 10.28 -6.65
CA THR A 143 -15.37 11.05 -5.49
C THR A 143 -16.32 10.90 -4.29
N GLY A 144 -17.64 10.92 -4.54
CA GLY A 144 -18.65 10.66 -3.51
C GLY A 144 -18.55 9.26 -2.92
N LEU A 145 -18.40 8.24 -3.78
CA LEU A 145 -18.21 6.84 -3.35
C LEU A 145 -16.92 6.64 -2.56
N LEU A 146 -15.81 7.27 -2.97
CA LEU A 146 -14.54 7.24 -2.23
C LEU A 146 -14.69 7.84 -0.83
N CYS A 147 -15.45 8.93 -0.68
CA CYS A 147 -15.72 9.53 0.62
C CYS A 147 -16.45 8.56 1.56
N LEU A 148 -17.51 7.91 1.08
CA LEU A 148 -18.24 6.89 1.85
C LEU A 148 -17.37 5.68 2.19
N PHE A 149 -16.55 5.23 1.23
CA PHE A 149 -15.61 4.14 1.44
C PHE A 149 -14.57 4.45 2.53
N LEU A 150 -14.00 5.66 2.52
CA LEU A 150 -13.05 6.11 3.53
C LEU A 150 -13.69 6.24 4.91
N LEU A 151 -14.95 6.68 4.97
CA LEU A 151 -15.71 6.71 6.22
C LEU A 151 -15.87 5.30 6.80
N ASP A 152 -16.28 4.32 5.99
CA ASP A 152 -16.44 2.93 6.43
C ASP A 152 -15.11 2.30 6.87
N MET A 153 -14.06 2.44 6.05
CA MET A 153 -12.73 1.94 6.40
C MET A 153 -12.14 2.65 7.63
N GLY A 154 -12.40 3.95 7.80
CA GLY A 154 -12.04 4.70 9.00
C GLY A 154 -12.74 4.18 10.25
N LEU A 155 -14.05 3.89 10.18
CA LEU A 155 -14.80 3.28 11.27
C LEU A 155 -14.27 1.89 11.62
N ILE A 156 -13.96 1.06 10.63
CA ILE A 156 -13.34 -0.26 10.83
C ILE A 156 -11.97 -0.10 11.49
N ALA A 157 -11.12 0.81 11.02
CA ALA A 157 -9.79 1.04 11.59
C ALA A 157 -9.87 1.46 13.07
N VAL A 158 -10.77 2.39 13.42
CA VAL A 158 -10.98 2.82 14.80
C VAL A 158 -11.51 1.69 15.69
N ARG A 159 -12.48 0.90 15.20
CA ARG A 159 -12.99 -0.26 15.93
C ARG A 159 -11.88 -1.28 16.19
N ARG A 160 -11.09 -1.62 15.16
CA ARG A 160 -9.95 -2.55 15.27
C ARG A 160 -8.87 -2.04 16.20
N LEU A 161 -8.56 -0.74 16.15
CA LEU A 161 -7.61 -0.12 17.06
C LEU A 161 -8.07 -0.22 18.53
N ARG A 162 -9.36 0.02 18.78
CA ARG A 162 -9.94 -0.10 20.12
C ARG A 162 -9.95 -1.55 20.62
N GLU A 163 -10.19 -2.52 19.73
CA GLU A 163 -10.29 -3.95 20.05
C GLU A 163 -8.93 -4.62 20.24
N SER A 164 -7.97 -4.41 19.32
CA SER A 164 -6.74 -5.22 19.30
C SER A 164 -5.63 -4.70 20.21
N ARG A 165 -5.66 -3.40 20.59
CA ARG A 165 -4.52 -2.68 21.21
C ARG A 165 -3.18 -2.96 20.50
N ALA A 166 -3.20 -3.37 19.22
CA ALA A 166 -2.02 -3.89 18.54
C ALA A 166 -1.06 -2.78 18.10
N LEU A 167 -1.51 -1.52 18.03
CA LEU A 167 -0.65 -0.37 17.74
C LEU A 167 0.29 -0.09 18.91
N THR A 168 1.49 -0.65 18.84
CA THR A 168 2.60 -0.31 19.73
C THR A 168 3.30 0.96 19.25
N ALA A 169 4.06 1.63 20.14
CA ALA A 169 4.85 2.80 19.78
C ALA A 169 5.81 2.55 18.59
N LYS A 170 6.30 1.31 18.45
CA LYS A 170 7.16 0.90 17.33
C LYS A 170 6.41 0.88 16.00
N LEU A 171 5.14 0.46 16.00
CA LEU A 171 4.31 0.45 14.81
C LEU A 171 3.85 1.85 14.43
N LEU A 172 3.57 2.72 15.41
CA LEU A 172 3.33 4.15 15.17
C LEU A 172 4.55 4.79 14.49
N MET A 173 5.74 4.55 15.02
CA MET A 173 6.99 5.04 14.43
C MET A 173 7.19 4.52 12.99
N LEU A 174 6.95 3.23 12.75
CA LEU A 174 7.03 2.66 11.40
C LEU A 174 5.98 3.24 10.44
N GLY A 175 4.77 3.53 10.92
CA GLY A 175 3.73 4.20 10.14
C GLY A 175 4.05 5.64 9.76
N VAL A 176 5.09 6.24 10.32
CA VAL A 176 5.60 7.56 9.93
C VAL A 176 6.89 7.44 9.12
N LEU A 177 7.80 6.55 9.54
CA LEU A 177 9.10 6.38 8.87
C LEU A 177 8.98 5.72 7.50
N LEU A 178 8.13 4.70 7.34
CA LEU A 178 7.99 4.01 6.05
C LEU A 178 7.49 4.95 4.94
N PRO A 179 6.45 5.78 5.15
CA PRO A 179 6.05 6.79 4.17
C PRO A 179 7.15 7.77 3.80
N LEU A 180 7.92 8.26 4.79
CA LEU A 180 9.02 9.19 4.54
C LEU A 180 10.15 8.55 3.72
N ILE A 181 10.53 7.31 4.06
CA ILE A 181 11.56 6.58 3.34
C ILE A 181 11.10 6.26 1.91
N ASN A 182 9.91 5.68 1.75
CA ASN A 182 9.40 5.29 0.44
C ASN A 182 9.14 6.51 -0.44
N GLY A 183 8.57 7.59 0.11
CA GLY A 183 8.38 8.83 -0.63
C GLY A 183 9.69 9.49 -1.02
N GLY A 184 10.71 9.44 -0.14
CA GLY A 184 12.07 9.88 -0.48
C GLY A 184 12.67 9.08 -1.64
N ILE A 185 12.47 7.76 -1.66
CA ILE A 185 12.90 6.89 -2.77
C ILE A 185 12.13 7.26 -4.05
N GLY A 186 10.81 7.44 -3.97
CA GLY A 186 9.98 7.83 -5.11
C GLY A 186 10.37 9.19 -5.69
N LEU A 187 10.64 10.17 -4.83
CA LEU A 187 11.13 11.49 -5.24
C LEU A 187 12.53 11.40 -5.88
N SER A 188 13.42 10.60 -5.31
CA SER A 188 14.77 10.39 -5.85
C SER A 188 14.70 9.74 -7.24
N ALA A 189 13.82 8.75 -7.42
CA ALA A 189 13.58 8.14 -8.72
C ALA A 189 13.01 9.14 -9.72
N ALA A 190 12.04 9.97 -9.31
CA ALA A 190 11.49 11.03 -10.15
C ALA A 190 12.56 12.03 -10.61
N TYR A 191 13.42 12.44 -9.69
CA TYR A 191 14.55 13.33 -9.98
C TYR A 191 15.51 12.70 -11.01
N LEU A 192 15.89 11.44 -10.82
CA LEU A 192 16.79 10.73 -11.74
C LEU A 192 16.20 10.52 -13.14
N ILE A 193 14.89 10.40 -13.25
CA ILE A 193 14.17 10.26 -14.52
C ILE A 193 13.93 11.63 -15.19
N GLY A 194 14.13 12.74 -14.45
CA GLY A 194 13.92 14.09 -14.96
C GLY A 194 12.45 14.47 -15.09
N LEU A 195 11.61 14.05 -14.14
CA LEU A 195 10.19 14.43 -14.11
C LEU A 195 10.03 15.90 -13.70
N ASP A 196 8.92 16.53 -14.08
CA ASP A 196 8.58 17.86 -13.58
C ASP A 196 8.23 17.84 -12.07
N PRO A 197 8.27 18.98 -11.36
CA PRO A 197 8.06 19.02 -9.91
C PRO A 197 6.70 18.49 -9.45
N GLY A 198 5.62 18.74 -10.20
CA GLY A 198 4.27 18.29 -9.85
C GLY A 198 4.15 16.78 -9.95
N THR A 199 4.62 16.23 -11.06
CA THR A 199 4.67 14.78 -11.27
C THR A 199 5.63 14.09 -10.30
N ALA A 200 6.77 14.69 -9.99
CA ALA A 200 7.73 14.16 -9.02
C ALA A 200 7.16 14.11 -7.60
N ALA A 201 6.49 15.17 -7.15
CA ALA A 201 5.80 15.20 -5.86
C ALA A 201 4.69 14.14 -5.79
N ALA A 202 3.91 13.97 -6.86
CA ALA A 202 2.86 12.96 -6.93
C ALA A 202 3.42 11.54 -6.93
N LEU A 203 4.54 11.28 -7.62
CA LEU A 203 5.22 9.98 -7.57
C LEU A 203 5.78 9.68 -6.18
N ALA A 204 6.34 10.69 -5.50
CA ALA A 204 6.77 10.58 -4.11
C ALA A 204 5.58 10.23 -3.19
N MET A 205 4.42 10.86 -3.38
CA MET A 205 3.22 10.54 -2.62
C MET A 205 2.65 9.16 -2.92
N LEU A 206 2.73 8.68 -4.17
CA LEU A 206 2.39 7.30 -4.51
C LEU A 206 3.27 6.33 -3.73
N ALA A 207 4.59 6.54 -3.75
CA ALA A 207 5.54 5.69 -3.03
C ALA A 207 5.37 5.78 -1.50
N ALA A 208 5.08 6.97 -0.96
CA ALA A 208 4.84 7.19 0.46
C ALA A 208 3.52 6.58 0.98
N SER A 209 2.61 6.20 0.07
CA SER A 209 1.29 5.71 0.45
C SER A 209 1.31 4.24 0.89
N ALA A 210 0.17 3.77 1.39
CA ALA A 210 -0.06 2.37 1.69
C ALA A 210 -1.45 2.00 1.18
N SER A 211 -1.62 0.80 0.64
CA SER A 211 -2.90 0.34 0.12
C SER A 211 -3.87 -0.02 1.25
N TYR A 212 -5.15 0.29 1.08
CA TYR A 212 -6.22 -0.10 2.00
C TYR A 212 -7.50 -0.49 1.26
N ILE A 213 -7.39 -0.78 -0.04
CA ILE A 213 -8.48 -1.27 -0.89
C ILE A 213 -8.16 -2.69 -1.36
N ALA A 214 -7.24 -2.82 -2.32
CA ALA A 214 -6.94 -4.09 -2.95
C ALA A 214 -6.11 -5.03 -2.05
N VAL A 215 -5.06 -4.51 -1.41
CA VAL A 215 -4.19 -5.33 -0.56
C VAL A 215 -4.95 -5.96 0.62
N PRO A 216 -5.81 -5.27 1.40
CA PRO A 216 -6.54 -5.94 2.47
C PRO A 216 -7.41 -7.10 1.97
N ALA A 217 -8.03 -6.97 0.79
CA ALA A 217 -8.81 -8.05 0.21
C ALA A 217 -7.91 -9.25 -0.16
N ALA A 218 -6.78 -9.00 -0.81
CA ALA A 218 -5.81 -10.03 -1.17
C ALA A 218 -5.21 -10.73 0.07
N ILE A 219 -4.84 -9.97 1.11
CA ILE A 219 -4.27 -10.50 2.35
C ILE A 219 -5.30 -11.34 3.11
N ARG A 220 -6.57 -10.93 3.17
CA ARG A 220 -7.63 -11.73 3.81
C ARG A 220 -7.79 -13.12 3.18
N LEU A 221 -7.62 -13.21 1.86
CA LEU A 221 -7.71 -14.49 1.14
C LEU A 221 -6.43 -15.32 1.26
N ALA A 222 -5.26 -14.70 1.10
CA ALA A 222 -4.00 -15.42 0.99
C ALA A 222 -3.27 -15.63 2.34
N LEU A 223 -3.51 -14.77 3.33
CA LEU A 223 -2.93 -14.80 4.68
C LEU A 223 -4.03 -14.57 5.73
N PRO A 224 -5.01 -15.49 5.89
CA PRO A 224 -6.16 -15.30 6.78
C PRO A 224 -5.79 -15.11 8.25
N ASN A 225 -4.59 -15.54 8.64
CA ASN A 225 -4.05 -15.41 10.00
C ASN A 225 -3.33 -14.07 10.24
N ALA A 226 -3.17 -13.20 9.22
CA ALA A 226 -2.63 -11.86 9.41
C ALA A 226 -3.61 -11.01 10.22
N ASP A 227 -3.12 -10.27 11.21
CA ASP A 227 -3.95 -9.42 12.07
C ASP A 227 -4.32 -8.12 11.35
N PRO A 228 -5.61 -7.91 10.98
CA PRO A 228 -6.04 -6.66 10.36
C PRO A 228 -5.87 -5.45 11.26
N GLY A 229 -5.87 -5.65 12.58
CA GLY A 229 -5.61 -4.60 13.56
C GLY A 229 -4.20 -4.02 13.47
N ILE A 230 -3.24 -4.72 12.87
CA ILE A 230 -1.89 -4.20 12.64
C ILE A 230 -1.85 -3.39 11.34
N TYR A 231 -2.08 -4.05 10.21
CA TYR A 231 -1.83 -3.44 8.90
C TYR A 231 -2.88 -2.39 8.51
N LEU A 232 -4.14 -2.52 8.94
CA LEU A 232 -5.17 -1.49 8.70
C LEU A 232 -4.98 -0.30 9.64
N ALA A 233 -4.67 -0.53 10.91
CA ALA A 233 -4.48 0.58 11.84
C ALA A 233 -3.23 1.39 11.48
N MET A 234 -2.12 0.73 11.12
CA MET A 234 -0.92 1.42 10.65
C MET A 234 -1.15 2.24 9.37
N SER A 235 -1.89 1.70 8.39
CA SER A 235 -2.13 2.41 7.12
C SER A 235 -3.18 3.51 7.23
N LEU A 236 -4.33 3.25 7.84
CA LEU A 236 -5.47 4.19 7.89
C LEU A 236 -5.44 5.16 9.07
N ALA A 237 -4.99 4.73 10.26
CA ALA A 237 -5.03 5.59 11.45
C ALA A 237 -3.74 6.40 11.65
N VAL A 238 -2.63 6.01 11.00
CA VAL A 238 -1.32 6.65 11.16
C VAL A 238 -0.84 7.22 9.83
N THR A 239 -0.53 6.36 8.87
CA THR A 239 0.10 6.75 7.60
C THR A 239 -0.78 7.69 6.79
N PHE A 240 -2.07 7.38 6.64
CA PHE A 240 -2.95 8.19 5.82
C PHE A 240 -3.08 9.64 6.37
N PRO A 241 -3.46 9.87 7.65
CA PRO A 241 -3.48 11.21 8.22
C PRO A 241 -2.12 11.91 8.14
N PHE A 242 -1.03 11.20 8.43
CA PHE A 242 0.32 11.75 8.33
C PHE A 242 0.64 12.22 6.90
N ASN A 243 0.32 11.42 5.90
CA ASN A 243 0.56 11.76 4.50
C ASN A 243 -0.26 12.97 4.07
N ILE A 244 -1.52 13.08 4.49
CA ILE A 244 -2.34 14.25 4.15
C ILE A 244 -1.82 15.52 4.84
N LEU A 245 -1.51 15.45 6.13
CA LEU A 245 -1.14 16.62 6.93
C LEU A 245 0.30 17.07 6.73
N VAL A 246 1.22 16.12 6.56
CA VAL A 246 2.67 16.37 6.53
C VAL A 246 3.28 15.93 5.21
N GLY A 247 2.95 14.73 4.74
CA GLY A 247 3.55 14.15 3.53
C GLY A 247 3.35 15.02 2.29
N ILE A 248 2.12 15.46 2.00
CA ILE A 248 1.81 16.29 0.82
C ILE A 248 2.59 17.60 0.86
N PRO A 249 2.50 18.45 1.92
CA PRO A 249 3.32 19.67 1.99
C PRO A 249 4.82 19.41 1.89
N LEU A 250 5.32 18.38 2.58
CA LEU A 250 6.74 18.02 2.60
C LEU A 250 7.26 17.66 1.21
N PHE A 251 6.63 16.68 0.54
CA PHE A 251 7.11 16.22 -0.76
C PHE A 251 6.88 17.24 -1.87
N THR A 252 5.86 18.09 -1.74
CA THR A 252 5.68 19.26 -2.63
C THR A 252 6.86 20.24 -2.49
N ALA A 253 7.23 20.58 -1.26
CA ALA A 253 8.35 21.49 -1.00
C ALA A 253 9.69 20.90 -1.44
N LEU A 254 9.91 19.61 -1.19
CA LEU A 254 11.12 18.91 -1.63
C LEU A 254 11.20 18.83 -3.16
N ALA A 255 10.12 18.48 -3.84
CA ALA A 255 10.09 18.42 -5.30
C ALA A 255 10.39 19.79 -5.91
N THR A 256 9.73 20.85 -5.44
CA THR A 256 9.98 22.23 -5.92
C THR A 256 11.43 22.67 -5.72
N ARG A 257 12.09 22.17 -4.66
CA ARG A 257 13.46 22.55 -4.33
C ARG A 257 14.52 21.77 -5.11
N PHE A 258 14.29 20.48 -5.35
CA PHE A 258 15.32 19.56 -5.84
C PHE A 258 15.07 19.08 -7.27
N VAL A 259 13.84 19.15 -7.76
CA VAL A 259 13.46 18.76 -9.11
C VAL A 259 13.23 20.07 -9.89
N SER A 260 14.06 20.31 -10.91
CA SER A 260 14.08 21.55 -11.70
C SER A 260 14.41 21.25 -13.15
#